data_AF-A0A955EIJ8-F1
#
_entry.id   AF-A0A955EIJ8-F1
#
_cell.length_a   1.000
_cell.length_b   1.000
_cell.length_c   1.000
_cell.angle_alpha   90.00
_cell.angle_beta   90.00
_cell.angle_gamma   90.00
#
_symmetry.space_group_name_H-M   'P 1'
#
loop_
_entity.id
_entity.type
_entity.pdbx_description
1 polymer ?
#
loop_
_entity_poly.entity_id
_entity_poly.type
_entity_poly.pdbx_seq_one_letter_code
_entity_poly.pdbx_strand_id
1 'polypeptide(L)'
;MLTLRSGLASSAVLALTGCLSAQITVVPPGFAVDTLIAGQIDNVTPRIEAVRNTAYGQGVVAAAVSNGILTVLRISQGSVDTLATRNVASGAVVFDLRFDTTGLLGHRLIVSVVNESQTSGGNLANTELVLVEPNGSTSILGPTGGGGDGLGFYLDLTSGSGGYTPGAYLVDLVGDALDPLGGSSLWLLDGALSFSRLAQNSVPAGRGDIDIRGLEFDRSGAFGGLLYLVDADANASTNCLIYTLNSSLVWTPFNSNASTNVRYYRDMAMSPGGALGQYIYVVEARQDVVQRVAPNATDEVFASGFDFSAQYDFDAGGAASLSIDDTGNILYVADDTGIYRIRAAETTPGPTIIAVEPNCGGGTLNSPAGEGTARVIFSEAVSFSASDISVLDGGLSPVGFSVSGGNTQFMLISFAAPLFDDTYTILIADTVVSVSTGAALDGDDDGDAGGDATIMLTHTRPRCDGDANGDGAIDFTDLNEVLANWNTMCP
;
A
#
# COMPACT_ATOMS: atom_id res chain seq x y z
N MET A 1 -28.43 17.19 -25.06
CA MET A 1 -29.28 16.32 -25.91
C MET A 1 -28.33 15.53 -26.80
N LEU A 2 -27.90 14.35 -26.35
CA LEU A 2 -26.91 13.51 -27.01
C LEU A 2 -27.62 12.22 -27.43
N THR A 3 -27.70 11.95 -28.74
CA THR A 3 -28.35 10.76 -29.29
C THR A 3 -27.30 9.67 -29.48
N LEU A 4 -27.32 8.64 -28.64
CA LEU A 4 -26.51 7.42 -28.83
C LEU A 4 -27.32 6.39 -29.64
N ARG A 5 -26.72 5.93 -30.75
CA ARG A 5 -27.24 4.83 -31.58
C ARG A 5 -26.85 3.49 -30.97
N SER A 6 -27.83 2.61 -30.79
CA SER A 6 -27.70 1.24 -30.28
C SER A 6 -27.10 0.28 -31.32
N GLY A 7 -26.00 -0.37 -30.96
CA GLY A 7 -25.47 -1.57 -31.60
C GLY A 7 -25.17 -2.60 -30.52
N LEU A 8 -25.74 -3.80 -30.65
CA LEU A 8 -25.76 -4.88 -29.67
C LEU A 8 -24.35 -5.38 -29.28
N ALA A 9 -23.97 -5.14 -28.02
CA ALA A 9 -23.10 -5.99 -27.22
C ALA A 9 -23.52 -5.79 -25.75
N SER A 10 -23.67 -6.87 -25.00
CA SER A 10 -24.04 -6.86 -23.59
C SER A 10 -22.92 -6.25 -22.75
N SER A 11 -22.92 -4.92 -22.62
CA SER A 11 -22.16 -4.21 -21.61
C SER A 11 -23.09 -3.96 -20.42
N ALA A 12 -22.73 -4.49 -19.26
CA ALA A 12 -23.36 -4.11 -18.00
C ALA A 12 -23.20 -2.58 -17.84
N VAL A 13 -24.32 -1.87 -17.94
CA VAL A 13 -24.37 -0.43 -17.69
C VAL A 13 -24.40 -0.24 -16.18
N LEU A 14 -23.26 0.13 -15.60
CA LEU A 14 -23.17 0.59 -14.22
C LEU A 14 -23.94 1.93 -14.14
N ALA A 15 -25.17 1.88 -13.66
CA ALA A 15 -26.03 3.06 -13.51
C ALA A 15 -25.64 3.85 -12.26
N LEU A 16 -24.71 4.80 -12.40
CA LEU A 16 -24.43 5.85 -11.41
C LEU A 16 -25.61 6.85 -11.38
N THR A 17 -26.65 6.55 -10.61
CA THR A 17 -27.72 7.52 -10.31
C THR A 17 -28.10 7.47 -8.84
N GLY A 18 -27.41 8.29 -8.07
CA GLY A 18 -27.69 8.56 -6.67
C GLY A 18 -26.52 9.31 -6.07
N CYS A 19 -26.66 10.63 -5.87
CA CYS A 19 -25.72 11.41 -5.08
C CYS A 19 -25.94 11.03 -3.61
N LEU A 20 -25.55 9.80 -3.24
CA LEU A 20 -25.40 9.39 -1.86
C LEU A 20 -24.31 10.28 -1.27
N SER A 21 -24.49 10.72 -0.02
CA SER A 21 -23.41 11.35 0.73
C SER A 21 -22.27 10.35 0.78
N ALA A 22 -21.24 10.52 -0.04
CA ALA A 22 -20.07 9.67 -0.01
C ALA A 22 -19.52 9.73 1.42
N GLN A 23 -19.61 8.60 2.12
CA GLN A 23 -18.96 8.46 3.41
C GLN A 23 -17.47 8.67 3.14
N ILE A 24 -16.90 9.71 3.75
CA ILE A 24 -15.50 10.04 3.52
C ILE A 24 -14.70 9.04 4.33
N THR A 25 -14.10 8.07 3.64
CA THR A 25 -13.08 7.21 4.24
C THR A 25 -11.92 8.09 4.71
N VAL A 26 -11.61 8.02 5.99
CA VAL A 26 -10.49 8.77 6.60
C VAL A 26 -9.31 7.82 6.74
N VAL A 27 -8.17 8.23 6.19
CA VAL A 27 -6.88 7.53 6.33
C VAL A 27 -5.82 8.44 6.96
N PRO A 28 -4.73 7.89 7.52
CA PRO A 28 -3.69 8.69 8.16
C PRO A 28 -3.00 9.61 7.14
N PRO A 29 -2.40 10.73 7.59
CA PRO A 29 -1.55 11.54 6.74
C PRO A 29 -0.48 10.68 6.04
N GLY A 30 -0.24 10.95 4.76
CA GLY A 30 0.66 10.15 3.92
C GLY A 30 0.02 8.94 3.23
N PHE A 31 -1.28 8.72 3.40
CA PHE A 31 -2.03 7.68 2.67
C PHE A 31 -3.14 8.29 1.80
N ALA A 32 -3.49 7.58 0.72
CA ALA A 32 -4.60 7.87 -0.15
C ALA A 32 -5.54 6.65 -0.23
N VAL A 33 -6.83 6.90 -0.48
CA VAL A 33 -7.86 5.88 -0.69
C VAL A 33 -8.44 6.04 -2.08
N ASP A 34 -8.43 4.98 -2.86
CA ASP A 34 -9.12 4.89 -4.15
C ASP A 34 -10.28 3.89 -4.04
N THR A 35 -11.43 4.21 -4.62
CA THR A 35 -12.50 3.21 -4.82
C THR A 35 -12.25 2.45 -6.13
N LEU A 36 -11.97 1.15 -6.06
CA LEU A 36 -11.77 0.31 -7.23
C LEU A 36 -13.08 -0.13 -7.86
N ILE A 37 -14.03 -0.54 -7.02
CA ILE A 37 -15.40 -0.86 -7.42
C ILE A 37 -16.35 -0.15 -6.45
N ALA A 38 -17.28 0.61 -7.02
CA ALA A 38 -18.42 1.13 -6.29
C ALA A 38 -19.57 0.10 -6.35
N GLY A 39 -20.05 -0.32 -5.20
CA GLY A 39 -21.11 -1.30 -5.03
C GLY A 39 -20.62 -2.73 -4.81
N GLN A 40 -21.57 -3.56 -4.36
CA GLN A 40 -21.39 -4.99 -4.18
C GLN A 40 -21.28 -5.74 -5.52
N ILE A 41 -20.63 -6.90 -5.49
CA ILE A 41 -20.57 -7.80 -6.63
C ILE A 41 -21.81 -8.69 -6.57
N ASP A 42 -22.72 -8.55 -7.53
CA ASP A 42 -23.99 -9.27 -7.56
C ASP A 42 -24.87 -9.10 -6.30
N ASN A 43 -24.80 -7.92 -5.64
CA ASN A 43 -25.43 -7.61 -4.34
C ASN A 43 -24.92 -8.46 -3.16
N VAL A 44 -23.69 -8.96 -3.28
CA VAL A 44 -22.98 -9.66 -2.20
C VAL A 44 -21.66 -8.95 -1.96
N THR A 45 -21.31 -8.75 -0.70
CA THR A 45 -19.99 -8.25 -0.32
C THR A 45 -18.96 -9.35 -0.60
N PRO A 46 -18.04 -9.15 -1.55
CA PRO A 46 -17.15 -10.21 -1.97
C PRO A 46 -16.04 -10.44 -0.93
N ARG A 47 -15.52 -11.66 -0.88
CA ARG A 47 -14.21 -11.89 -0.27
C ARG A 47 -13.13 -11.46 -1.25
N ILE A 48 -12.06 -10.86 -0.74
CA ILE A 48 -10.97 -10.35 -1.57
C ILE A 48 -9.62 -10.96 -1.20
N GLU A 49 -8.73 -11.05 -2.19
CA GLU A 49 -7.32 -11.39 -1.98
C GLU A 49 -6.46 -10.67 -3.02
N ALA A 50 -5.41 -9.98 -2.57
CA ALA A 50 -4.46 -9.30 -3.44
C ALA A 50 -3.81 -10.31 -4.40
N VAL A 51 -3.58 -9.91 -5.65
CA VAL A 51 -2.93 -10.79 -6.62
C VAL A 51 -1.45 -10.93 -6.27
N ARG A 52 -1.07 -12.11 -5.79
CA ARG A 52 0.30 -12.46 -5.39
C ARG A 52 1.05 -13.32 -6.42
N ASN A 53 0.39 -13.63 -7.53
CA ASN A 53 0.95 -14.44 -8.60
C ASN A 53 0.77 -13.72 -9.94
N THR A 54 1.89 -13.40 -10.59
CA THR A 54 1.95 -12.72 -11.89
C THR A 54 1.16 -13.44 -13.00
N ALA A 55 0.95 -14.75 -12.89
CA ALA A 55 0.12 -15.52 -13.82
C ALA A 55 -1.36 -15.08 -13.80
N TYR A 56 -1.84 -14.50 -12.70
CA TYR A 56 -3.19 -13.91 -12.58
C TYR A 56 -3.21 -12.42 -12.91
N GLY A 57 -2.05 -11.79 -13.16
CA GLY A 57 -1.92 -10.37 -13.45
C GLY A 57 -1.55 -9.55 -12.21
N GLN A 58 -2.19 -8.39 -12.05
CA GLN A 58 -2.01 -7.47 -10.92
C GLN A 58 -3.38 -7.01 -10.39
N GLY A 59 -3.41 -6.48 -9.17
CA GLY A 59 -4.61 -5.94 -8.54
C GLY A 59 -5.11 -6.82 -7.41
N VAL A 60 -6.42 -7.02 -7.34
CA VAL A 60 -7.10 -7.83 -6.32
C VAL A 60 -8.06 -8.81 -7.01
N VAL A 61 -8.18 -10.02 -6.48
CA VAL A 61 -9.24 -10.96 -6.86
C VAL A 61 -10.38 -10.84 -5.87
N ALA A 62 -11.60 -10.84 -6.38
CA ALA A 62 -12.81 -10.90 -5.60
C ALA A 62 -13.59 -12.16 -5.96
N ALA A 63 -14.15 -12.84 -4.97
CA ALA A 63 -15.03 -13.98 -5.18
C ALA A 63 -16.34 -13.82 -4.42
N ALA A 64 -17.44 -14.14 -5.10
CA ALA A 64 -18.78 -14.14 -4.53
C ALA A 64 -19.61 -15.28 -5.12
N VAL A 65 -20.62 -15.75 -4.39
CA VAL A 65 -21.61 -16.69 -4.90
C VAL A 65 -22.96 -15.96 -5.01
N SER A 66 -23.58 -16.04 -6.18
CA SER A 66 -24.93 -15.52 -6.42
C SER A 66 -25.71 -16.53 -7.25
N ASN A 67 -26.94 -16.85 -6.81
CA ASN A 67 -27.83 -17.80 -7.48
C ASN A 67 -27.19 -19.17 -7.79
N GLY A 68 -26.35 -19.68 -6.87
CA GLY A 68 -25.64 -20.96 -7.04
C GLY A 68 -24.50 -20.91 -8.05
N ILE A 69 -24.03 -19.73 -8.42
CA ILE A 69 -22.86 -19.53 -9.28
C ILE A 69 -21.79 -18.82 -8.47
N LEU A 70 -20.66 -19.49 -8.28
CA LEU A 70 -19.41 -18.85 -7.86
C LEU A 70 -18.86 -18.05 -9.03
N THR A 71 -18.64 -16.75 -8.80
CA THR A 71 -17.96 -15.86 -9.74
C THR A 71 -16.66 -15.38 -9.11
N VAL A 72 -15.56 -15.53 -9.84
CA VAL A 72 -14.24 -15.03 -9.45
C VAL A 72 -13.83 -13.96 -10.44
N LEU A 73 -13.60 -12.75 -9.93
CA LEU A 73 -13.28 -11.55 -10.69
C LEU A 73 -11.87 -11.10 -10.36
N ARG A 74 -11.13 -10.66 -11.37
CA ARG A 74 -9.92 -9.86 -11.20
C ARG A 74 -10.27 -8.40 -11.35
N ILE A 75 -9.81 -7.60 -10.41
CA ILE A 75 -10.05 -6.17 -10.35
C ILE A 75 -8.69 -5.50 -10.39
N SER A 76 -8.46 -4.72 -11.43
CA SER A 76 -7.28 -3.89 -11.59
C SER A 76 -7.71 -2.44 -11.81
N GLN A 77 -6.76 -1.51 -11.82
CA GLN A 77 -7.07 -0.09 -12.00
C GLN A 77 -7.71 0.13 -13.38
N GLY A 78 -9.03 0.36 -13.37
CA GLY A 78 -9.83 0.60 -14.57
C GLY A 78 -10.34 -0.65 -15.31
N SER A 79 -10.16 -1.86 -14.77
CA SER A 79 -10.71 -3.09 -15.38
C SER A 79 -11.26 -4.07 -14.36
N VAL A 80 -12.35 -4.74 -14.74
CA VAL A 80 -12.92 -5.87 -14.01
C VAL A 80 -13.09 -7.03 -14.99
N ASP A 81 -12.34 -8.10 -14.79
CA ASP A 81 -12.31 -9.27 -15.66
C ASP A 81 -12.85 -10.49 -14.93
N THR A 82 -13.73 -11.27 -15.54
CA THR A 82 -14.11 -12.58 -15.02
C THR A 82 -12.96 -13.57 -15.22
N LEU A 83 -12.36 -14.01 -14.12
CA LEU A 83 -11.35 -15.07 -14.13
C LEU A 83 -12.01 -16.44 -14.28
N ALA A 84 -13.01 -16.73 -13.46
CA ALA A 84 -13.66 -18.02 -13.44
C ALA A 84 -15.14 -17.93 -13.04
N THR A 85 -15.93 -18.89 -13.51
CA THR A 85 -17.29 -19.14 -13.01
C THR A 85 -17.45 -20.63 -12.74
N ARG A 86 -18.27 -20.97 -11.75
CA ARG A 86 -18.55 -22.36 -11.40
C ARG A 86 -19.93 -22.51 -10.77
N ASN A 87 -20.69 -23.51 -11.19
CA ASN A 87 -21.90 -23.90 -10.47
C ASN A 87 -21.51 -24.52 -9.12
N VAL A 88 -22.06 -23.96 -8.06
CA VAL A 88 -21.96 -24.46 -6.68
C VAL A 88 -23.38 -24.72 -6.17
N ALA A 89 -23.52 -25.23 -4.96
CA ALA A 89 -24.84 -25.44 -4.39
C ALA A 89 -25.61 -24.11 -4.22
N SER A 90 -26.94 -24.17 -4.35
CA SER A 90 -27.81 -23.02 -4.08
C SER A 90 -27.73 -22.64 -2.61
N GLY A 91 -27.50 -21.35 -2.33
CA GLY A 91 -27.27 -20.85 -0.97
C GLY A 91 -25.82 -20.98 -0.50
N ALA A 92 -24.90 -21.46 -1.35
CA ALA A 92 -23.49 -21.42 -1.01
C ALA A 92 -22.96 -19.98 -0.92
N VAL A 93 -21.91 -19.80 -0.13
CA VAL A 93 -21.25 -18.52 0.15
C VAL A 93 -19.74 -18.69 0.06
N VAL A 94 -19.03 -17.63 -0.35
CA VAL A 94 -17.57 -17.63 -0.29
C VAL A 94 -17.13 -17.32 1.12
N PHE A 95 -16.43 -18.25 1.73
CA PHE A 95 -16.00 -18.13 3.10
C PHE A 95 -14.63 -17.46 3.22
N ASP A 96 -13.69 -17.88 2.38
CA ASP A 96 -12.32 -17.38 2.31
C ASP A 96 -11.72 -17.62 0.91
N LEU A 97 -10.66 -16.88 0.55
CA LEU A 97 -9.82 -17.21 -0.60
C LEU A 97 -8.36 -16.84 -0.34
N ARG A 98 -7.44 -17.66 -0.87
CA ARG A 98 -6.00 -17.43 -0.76
C ARG A 98 -5.27 -17.83 -2.03
N PHE A 99 -4.24 -17.07 -2.37
CA PHE A 99 -3.25 -17.53 -3.34
C PHE A 99 -2.23 -18.46 -2.69
N ASP A 100 -1.93 -19.56 -3.37
CA ASP A 100 -0.75 -20.35 -3.05
C ASP A 100 0.53 -19.61 -3.46
N THR A 101 1.03 -18.78 -2.54
CA THR A 101 2.32 -18.09 -2.66
C THR A 101 3.51 -19.02 -2.47
N THR A 102 3.29 -20.20 -1.89
CA THR A 102 4.35 -21.17 -1.55
C THR A 102 4.71 -22.07 -2.72
N GLY A 103 3.81 -22.22 -3.69
CA GLY A 103 3.92 -23.14 -4.81
C GLY A 103 3.59 -24.60 -4.47
N LEU A 104 3.27 -24.91 -3.21
CA LEU A 104 2.98 -26.27 -2.74
C LEU A 104 1.73 -26.86 -3.40
N LEU A 105 0.78 -26.01 -3.78
CA LEU A 105 -0.49 -26.36 -4.40
C LEU A 105 -0.57 -25.87 -5.86
N GLY A 106 0.60 -25.63 -6.48
CA GLY A 106 0.72 -25.27 -7.89
C GLY A 106 0.48 -23.81 -8.21
N HIS A 107 0.66 -22.89 -7.24
CA HIS A 107 0.44 -21.46 -7.42
C HIS A 107 -0.98 -21.09 -7.84
N ARG A 108 -1.96 -21.84 -7.34
CA ARG A 108 -3.39 -21.68 -7.65
C ARG A 108 -4.04 -20.68 -6.71
N LEU A 109 -5.18 -20.14 -7.14
CA LEU A 109 -6.12 -19.52 -6.23
C LEU A 109 -7.01 -20.61 -5.62
N ILE A 110 -7.16 -20.58 -4.31
CA ILE A 110 -8.01 -21.51 -3.55
C ILE A 110 -9.18 -20.69 -3.02
N VAL A 111 -10.41 -21.12 -3.34
CA VAL A 111 -11.63 -20.49 -2.85
C VAL A 111 -12.37 -21.49 -1.97
N SER A 112 -12.56 -21.14 -0.71
CA SER A 112 -13.35 -21.89 0.25
C SER A 112 -14.82 -21.51 0.08
N VAL A 113 -15.66 -22.46 -0.34
CA VAL A 113 -17.09 -22.24 -0.58
C VAL A 113 -17.88 -23.11 0.37
N VAL A 114 -18.66 -22.48 1.24
CA VAL A 114 -19.50 -23.16 2.23
C VAL A 114 -20.91 -23.29 1.67
N ASN A 115 -21.47 -24.50 1.64
CA ASN A 115 -22.84 -24.74 1.19
C ASN A 115 -23.83 -24.58 2.36
N GLU A 116 -24.37 -23.38 2.54
CA GLU A 116 -25.44 -23.12 3.50
C GLU A 116 -26.80 -23.54 2.92
N SER A 117 -27.02 -24.84 2.71
CA SER A 117 -28.39 -25.31 2.57
C SER A 117 -29.06 -25.10 3.94
N GLN A 118 -29.87 -24.05 4.06
CA GLN A 118 -30.66 -23.70 5.25
C GLN A 118 -31.68 -24.81 5.59
N THR A 119 -31.20 -25.98 5.98
CA THR A 119 -32.06 -26.90 6.71
C THR A 119 -32.07 -26.39 8.14
N SER A 120 -33.22 -25.91 8.57
CA SER A 120 -33.57 -25.38 9.89
C SER A 120 -33.39 -26.40 11.04
N GLY A 121 -32.43 -27.30 10.93
CA GLY A 121 -32.18 -28.44 11.82
C GLY A 121 -30.70 -28.72 12.08
N GLY A 122 -29.80 -27.77 11.80
CA GLY A 122 -28.40 -27.85 12.25
C GLY A 122 -27.53 -28.88 11.52
N ASN A 123 -27.92 -29.34 10.32
CA ASN A 123 -27.03 -30.15 9.51
C ASN A 123 -26.02 -29.26 8.80
N LEU A 124 -24.76 -29.59 9.04
CA LEU A 124 -23.61 -28.76 8.80
C LEU A 124 -23.29 -28.59 7.31
N ALA A 125 -22.78 -27.42 6.97
CA ALA A 125 -22.48 -27.03 5.60
C ALA A 125 -21.28 -27.80 5.04
N ASN A 126 -21.43 -28.42 3.86
CA ASN A 126 -20.27 -28.98 3.17
C ASN A 126 -19.41 -27.83 2.64
N THR A 127 -18.13 -27.76 3.02
CA THR A 127 -17.17 -26.89 2.32
C THR A 127 -16.62 -27.59 1.08
N GLU A 128 -16.66 -26.87 -0.03
CA GLU A 128 -15.94 -27.19 -1.25
C GLU A 128 -14.72 -26.27 -1.34
N LEU A 129 -13.52 -26.85 -1.49
CA LEU A 129 -12.35 -26.07 -1.90
C LEU A 129 -12.27 -26.07 -3.42
N VAL A 130 -12.56 -24.92 -4.00
CA VAL A 130 -12.48 -24.69 -5.45
C VAL A 130 -11.08 -24.19 -5.78
N LEU A 131 -10.33 -24.98 -6.54
CA LEU A 131 -9.07 -24.56 -7.12
C LEU A 131 -9.33 -23.86 -8.44
N VAL A 132 -8.90 -22.61 -8.55
CA VAL A 132 -8.95 -21.80 -9.77
C VAL A 132 -7.54 -21.73 -10.33
N GLU A 133 -7.40 -22.05 -11.61
CA GLU A 133 -6.14 -21.99 -12.36
C GLU A 133 -5.96 -20.61 -13.02
N PRO A 134 -4.73 -20.20 -13.40
CA PRO A 134 -4.49 -18.91 -14.06
C PRO A 134 -5.26 -18.73 -15.38
N ASN A 135 -5.61 -19.83 -16.04
CA ASN A 135 -6.40 -19.82 -17.28
C ASN A 135 -7.93 -19.78 -17.03
N GLY A 136 -8.37 -19.63 -15.78
CA GLY A 136 -9.78 -19.56 -15.40
C GLY A 136 -10.48 -20.91 -15.25
N SER A 137 -9.81 -22.03 -15.54
CA SER A 137 -10.39 -23.35 -15.31
C SER A 137 -10.50 -23.64 -13.80
N THR A 138 -11.53 -24.40 -13.40
CA THR A 138 -11.79 -24.71 -12.00
C THR A 138 -11.87 -26.21 -11.73
N SER A 139 -11.39 -26.64 -10.57
CA SER A 139 -11.54 -28.00 -10.06
C SER A 139 -11.96 -27.97 -8.59
N ILE A 140 -12.55 -29.06 -8.09
CA ILE A 140 -12.90 -29.20 -6.67
C ILE A 140 -11.93 -30.21 -6.06
N LEU A 141 -11.32 -29.83 -4.94
CA LEU A 141 -10.83 -30.79 -3.96
C LEU A 141 -12.05 -31.29 -3.19
N GLY A 142 -12.39 -32.58 -3.37
CA GLY A 142 -13.66 -33.19 -2.96
C GLY A 142 -14.11 -32.83 -1.54
N PRO A 143 -15.40 -33.03 -1.20
CA PRO A 143 -15.94 -32.60 0.08
C PRO A 143 -15.06 -33.10 1.23
N THR A 144 -14.57 -32.14 2.00
CA THR A 144 -13.79 -32.37 3.21
C THR A 144 -14.78 -32.59 4.34
N GLY A 145 -14.66 -33.72 5.04
CA GLY A 145 -15.63 -34.12 6.07
C GLY A 145 -16.58 -35.21 5.58
N GLY A 146 -16.15 -36.47 5.66
CA GLY A 146 -16.95 -37.63 5.29
C GLY A 146 -18.02 -38.04 6.32
N GLY A 147 -18.37 -37.20 7.28
CA GLY A 147 -19.34 -37.58 8.32
C GLY A 147 -19.73 -36.43 9.22
N GLY A 148 -20.90 -35.83 8.97
CA GLY A 148 -21.53 -34.89 9.90
C GLY A 148 -20.87 -33.51 9.96
N ASP A 149 -19.55 -33.48 10.11
CA ASP A 149 -18.69 -32.31 10.24
C ASP A 149 -18.77 -31.43 8.99
N GLY A 150 -19.68 -30.48 8.96
CA GLY A 150 -19.70 -29.46 7.93
C GLY A 150 -18.65 -28.43 8.26
N LEU A 151 -17.62 -28.40 7.43
CA LEU A 151 -16.46 -27.58 7.68
C LEU A 151 -16.74 -26.17 7.20
N GLY A 152 -16.26 -25.15 7.90
CA GLY A 152 -16.18 -23.77 7.41
C GLY A 152 -14.74 -23.31 7.52
N PHE A 153 -13.99 -23.27 6.40
CA PHE A 153 -12.55 -23.05 6.46
C PHE A 153 -12.15 -21.61 6.20
N TYR A 154 -11.54 -20.99 7.21
CA TYR A 154 -10.44 -20.05 6.97
C TYR A 154 -9.19 -20.85 6.70
N LEU A 155 -8.37 -20.38 5.77
CA LEU A 155 -7.13 -21.02 5.43
C LEU A 155 -6.00 -20.03 5.23
N ASP A 156 -4.78 -20.48 5.50
CA ASP A 156 -3.60 -19.81 5.01
C ASP A 156 -2.45 -20.79 4.76
N LEU A 157 -1.51 -20.40 3.91
CA LEU A 157 -0.43 -21.25 3.44
C LEU A 157 0.92 -20.84 4.03
N THR A 158 1.68 -21.85 4.43
CA THR A 158 3.08 -21.70 4.86
C THR A 158 3.99 -22.62 4.06
N SER A 159 5.19 -22.12 3.75
CA SER A 159 6.29 -22.93 3.21
C SER A 159 7.05 -23.70 4.30
N GLY A 160 6.53 -23.74 5.53
CA GLY A 160 7.19 -24.28 6.72
C GLY A 160 7.97 -23.25 7.54
N SER A 161 7.66 -21.95 7.38
CA SER A 161 8.14 -20.92 8.30
C SER A 161 7.74 -21.25 9.74
N GLY A 162 8.45 -20.74 10.75
CA GLY A 162 8.07 -20.92 12.16
C GLY A 162 8.10 -22.37 12.70
N GLY A 163 8.63 -23.33 11.94
CA GLY A 163 8.65 -24.75 12.32
C GLY A 163 7.35 -25.49 11.99
N TYR A 164 6.45 -24.89 11.20
CA TYR A 164 5.24 -25.52 10.72
C TYR A 164 5.52 -26.56 9.62
N THR A 165 4.60 -27.49 9.41
CA THR A 165 4.66 -28.40 8.26
C THR A 165 4.21 -27.62 7.03
N PRO A 166 4.94 -27.66 5.90
CA PRO A 166 4.51 -26.96 4.69
C PRO A 166 3.12 -27.43 4.21
N GLY A 167 2.23 -26.49 3.93
CA GLY A 167 0.88 -26.76 3.42
C GLY A 167 -0.10 -25.62 3.72
N ALA A 168 -1.38 -25.86 3.45
CA ALA A 168 -2.46 -24.97 3.86
C ALA A 168 -3.03 -25.43 5.20
N TYR A 169 -3.00 -24.55 6.19
CA TYR A 169 -3.64 -24.76 7.49
C TYR A 169 -5.07 -24.27 7.37
N LEU A 170 -6.02 -25.11 7.79
CA LEU A 170 -7.44 -24.79 7.73
C LEU A 170 -8.02 -24.92 9.13
N VAL A 171 -8.79 -23.93 9.57
CA VAL A 171 -9.53 -24.05 10.82
C VAL A 171 -11.01 -24.17 10.51
N ASP A 172 -11.59 -25.23 11.02
CA ASP A 172 -13.02 -25.50 10.98
C ASP A 172 -13.73 -24.79 12.14
N LEU A 173 -14.89 -24.22 11.84
CA LEU A 173 -15.70 -23.43 12.75
C LEU A 173 -16.79 -24.21 13.48
N VAL A 174 -17.19 -25.38 13.00
CA VAL A 174 -18.44 -25.94 13.51
C VAL A 174 -18.22 -26.79 14.76
N GLY A 175 -18.70 -26.28 15.89
CA GLY A 175 -19.08 -27.09 17.03
C GLY A 175 -20.30 -27.93 16.67
N ASP A 176 -20.08 -29.14 16.14
CA ASP A 176 -21.18 -30.06 15.86
C ASP A 176 -21.92 -30.39 17.17
N ALA A 177 -23.24 -30.20 17.18
CA ALA A 177 -24.09 -30.71 18.25
C ALA A 177 -24.09 -32.25 18.32
N LEU A 178 -23.61 -32.91 17.26
CA LEU A 178 -23.44 -34.35 17.14
C LEU A 178 -22.01 -34.84 17.41
N ASP A 179 -21.00 -33.95 17.48
CA ASP A 179 -19.70 -34.32 18.06
C ASP A 179 -19.79 -34.13 19.59
N PRO A 180 -19.88 -35.20 20.38
CA PRO A 180 -19.92 -35.09 21.84
C PRO A 180 -18.66 -34.45 22.43
N LEU A 181 -17.60 -34.27 21.62
CA LEU A 181 -16.38 -33.57 22.01
C LEU A 181 -16.40 -32.08 21.70
N GLY A 182 -17.22 -31.60 20.76
CA GLY A 182 -17.51 -30.20 20.40
C GLY A 182 -16.31 -29.26 20.25
N GLY A 183 -16.17 -28.60 19.09
CA GLY A 183 -15.32 -27.42 18.93
C GLY A 183 -14.53 -27.35 17.63
N SER A 184 -13.91 -26.20 17.40
CA SER A 184 -13.09 -25.93 16.20
C SER A 184 -11.98 -26.95 16.03
N SER A 185 -11.72 -27.40 14.80
CA SER A 185 -10.64 -28.34 14.50
C SER A 185 -9.63 -27.74 13.53
N LEU A 186 -8.34 -28.06 13.72
CA LEU A 186 -7.25 -27.60 12.87
C LEU A 186 -6.86 -28.72 11.93
N TRP A 187 -6.78 -28.41 10.63
CA TRP A 187 -6.43 -29.33 9.56
C TRP A 187 -5.24 -28.81 8.77
N LEU A 188 -4.55 -29.73 8.11
CA LEU A 188 -3.50 -29.48 7.14
C LEU A 188 -3.89 -30.13 5.82
N LEU A 189 -3.91 -29.33 4.76
CA LEU A 189 -3.90 -29.76 3.38
C LEU A 189 -2.45 -29.72 2.87
N ASP A 190 -1.88 -30.89 2.61
CA ASP A 190 -0.50 -31.01 2.14
C ASP A 190 -0.36 -30.82 0.62
N GLY A 191 0.89 -30.82 0.12
CA GLY A 191 1.18 -30.72 -1.31
C GLY A 191 0.72 -31.92 -2.15
N ALA A 192 0.32 -33.03 -1.51
CA ALA A 192 -0.32 -34.17 -2.15
C ALA A 192 -1.85 -34.06 -2.15
N LEU A 193 -2.38 -32.90 -1.75
CA LEU A 193 -3.81 -32.59 -1.67
C LEU A 193 -4.54 -33.52 -0.69
N SER A 194 -3.84 -33.97 0.34
CA SER A 194 -4.38 -34.84 1.39
C SER A 194 -4.66 -34.04 2.66
N PHE A 195 -5.81 -34.32 3.28
CA PHE A 195 -6.21 -33.69 4.54
C PHE A 195 -5.74 -34.52 5.72
N SER A 196 -5.15 -33.85 6.71
CA SER A 196 -4.81 -34.42 8.00
C SER A 196 -5.30 -33.51 9.12
N ARG A 197 -6.03 -34.08 10.09
CA ARG A 197 -6.45 -33.34 11.28
C ARG A 197 -5.26 -33.23 12.23
N LEU A 198 -4.83 -32.00 12.50
CA LEU A 198 -3.69 -31.70 13.37
C LEU A 198 -4.10 -31.60 14.83
N ALA A 199 -5.24 -30.98 15.12
CA ALA A 199 -5.77 -30.83 16.47
C ALA A 199 -7.30 -30.80 16.48
N GLN A 200 -7.88 -31.40 17.52
CA GLN A 200 -9.32 -31.36 17.81
C GLN A 200 -9.53 -30.40 18.98
N ASN A 201 -10.62 -29.62 18.96
CA ASN A 201 -10.91 -28.58 19.95
C ASN A 201 -9.75 -27.61 20.07
N SER A 202 -9.34 -27.06 18.93
CA SER A 202 -8.29 -26.05 18.77
C SER A 202 -8.78 -24.69 19.30
N VAL A 203 -9.40 -24.71 20.47
CA VAL A 203 -9.89 -23.58 21.24
C VAL A 203 -8.83 -23.22 22.27
N PRO A 204 -8.58 -21.93 22.57
CA PRO A 204 -7.64 -21.54 23.60
C PRO A 204 -8.14 -22.06 24.95
N ALA A 205 -7.22 -22.40 25.85
CA ALA A 205 -7.59 -22.98 27.13
C ALA A 205 -8.61 -22.10 27.89
N GLY A 206 -9.73 -22.71 28.31
CA GLY A 206 -10.80 -22.02 29.05
C GLY A 206 -11.94 -21.47 28.19
N ARG A 207 -11.89 -21.67 26.86
CA ARG A 207 -12.99 -21.33 25.95
C ARG A 207 -13.78 -22.56 25.48
N GLY A 208 -15.07 -22.38 25.23
CA GLY A 208 -15.97 -23.42 24.68
C GLY A 208 -16.03 -23.43 23.16
N ASP A 209 -15.73 -22.29 22.52
CA ASP A 209 -15.80 -22.00 21.09
C ASP A 209 -14.79 -20.89 20.71
N ILE A 210 -14.52 -20.72 19.42
CA ILE A 210 -13.90 -19.52 18.83
C ILE A 210 -14.72 -19.17 17.58
N ASP A 211 -15.10 -17.91 17.44
CA ASP A 211 -15.68 -17.41 16.20
C ASP A 211 -14.57 -16.83 15.33
N ILE A 212 -13.87 -17.71 14.63
CA ILE A 212 -12.74 -17.31 13.80
C ILE A 212 -13.25 -16.44 12.67
N ARG A 213 -12.57 -15.32 12.41
CA ARG A 213 -12.91 -14.41 11.30
C ARG A 213 -11.76 -14.12 10.34
N GLY A 214 -10.57 -14.57 10.70
CA GLY A 214 -9.38 -14.44 9.86
C GLY A 214 -8.29 -15.34 10.40
N LEU A 215 -7.45 -15.81 9.47
CA LEU A 215 -6.34 -16.71 9.72
C LEU A 215 -5.20 -16.30 8.79
N GLU A 216 -4.01 -16.05 9.34
CA GLU A 216 -2.85 -15.67 8.54
C GLU A 216 -1.50 -16.01 9.19
N PHE A 217 -0.55 -16.46 8.37
CA PHE A 217 0.83 -16.64 8.76
C PHE A 217 1.61 -15.34 8.69
N ASP A 218 2.47 -15.13 9.69
CA ASP A 218 3.51 -14.11 9.62
C ASP A 218 4.58 -14.47 8.59
N ARG A 219 4.48 -13.86 7.41
CA ARG A 219 5.49 -13.97 6.35
C ARG A 219 6.66 -13.02 6.51
N SER A 220 6.48 -11.95 7.30
CA SER A 220 7.49 -10.91 7.51
C SER A 220 8.57 -11.35 8.51
N GLY A 221 8.23 -12.27 9.41
CA GLY A 221 9.06 -12.67 10.55
C GLY A 221 8.99 -11.69 11.73
N ALA A 222 8.36 -10.52 11.57
CA ALA A 222 8.22 -9.51 12.62
C ALA A 222 7.35 -9.99 13.80
N PHE A 223 6.52 -11.00 13.56
CA PHE A 223 5.60 -11.64 14.49
C PHE A 223 6.03 -13.10 14.76
N GLY A 224 7.32 -13.39 14.62
CA GLY A 224 7.92 -14.67 14.97
C GLY A 224 7.63 -15.82 13.99
N GLY A 225 7.05 -15.54 12.82
CA GLY A 225 6.71 -16.58 11.83
C GLY A 225 5.58 -17.51 12.28
N LEU A 226 4.71 -17.04 13.18
CA LEU A 226 3.61 -17.82 13.74
C LEU A 226 2.33 -17.74 12.89
N LEU A 227 1.38 -18.62 13.16
CA LEU A 227 0.02 -18.54 12.62
C LEU A 227 -0.84 -17.72 13.58
N TYR A 228 -1.54 -16.74 13.04
CA TYR A 228 -2.43 -15.86 13.77
C TYR A 228 -3.86 -16.13 13.39
N LEU A 229 -4.77 -16.02 14.36
CA LEU A 229 -6.20 -15.93 14.10
C LEU A 229 -6.83 -14.76 14.83
N VAL A 230 -7.94 -14.27 14.31
CA VAL A 230 -8.79 -13.30 15.00
C VAL A 230 -10.12 -13.92 15.38
N ASP A 231 -10.49 -13.71 16.63
CA ASP A 231 -11.72 -14.20 17.26
C ASP A 231 -12.72 -13.05 17.40
N ALA A 232 -13.96 -13.29 16.95
CA ALA A 232 -15.04 -12.33 16.94
C ALA A 232 -16.19 -12.66 17.89
N ASP A 233 -15.99 -13.62 18.80
CA ASP A 233 -17.06 -14.07 19.68
C ASP A 233 -17.58 -12.90 20.54
N ALA A 234 -18.85 -12.54 20.30
CA ALA A 234 -19.59 -11.52 21.03
C ALA A 234 -20.48 -12.12 22.15
N ASN A 235 -20.60 -13.44 22.17
CA ASN A 235 -21.58 -14.29 22.85
C ASN A 235 -21.07 -14.81 24.22
N ALA A 236 -19.75 -14.95 24.41
CA ALA A 236 -19.14 -15.55 25.59
C ALA A 236 -18.27 -14.58 26.42
N SER A 237 -17.74 -13.50 25.84
CA SER A 237 -16.99 -12.49 26.60
C SER A 237 -16.80 -11.18 25.84
N THR A 238 -16.54 -10.08 26.54
CA THR A 238 -16.15 -8.78 25.97
C THR A 238 -14.78 -8.80 25.23
N ASN A 239 -14.27 -9.98 24.88
CA ASN A 239 -12.86 -10.19 24.56
C ASN A 239 -12.71 -10.72 23.12
N CYS A 240 -12.82 -9.85 22.13
CA CYS A 240 -12.26 -10.17 20.81
C CYS A 240 -10.75 -10.09 20.90
N LEU A 241 -10.10 -11.23 20.67
CA LEU A 241 -8.67 -11.39 20.83
C LEU A 241 -8.04 -11.85 19.52
N ILE A 242 -6.75 -11.54 19.39
CA ILE A 242 -5.87 -12.12 18.40
C ILE A 242 -5.14 -13.25 19.11
N TYR A 243 -5.10 -14.42 18.52
CA TYR A 243 -4.36 -15.56 19.05
C TYR A 243 -3.21 -15.93 18.14
N THR A 244 -2.13 -16.43 18.74
CA THR A 244 -1.03 -17.07 18.03
C THR A 244 -1.07 -18.57 18.26
N LEU A 245 -0.92 -19.35 17.21
CA LEU A 245 -0.54 -20.75 17.31
C LEU A 245 0.98 -20.80 17.37
N ASN A 246 1.54 -21.73 18.14
CA ASN A 246 2.95 -22.10 18.02
C ASN A 246 3.11 -23.40 17.23
N SER A 247 4.35 -23.77 16.88
CA SER A 247 4.63 -25.02 16.15
C SER A 247 4.26 -26.29 16.93
N SER A 248 3.96 -26.18 18.23
CA SER A 248 3.41 -27.27 19.06
C SER A 248 1.88 -27.30 19.07
N LEU A 249 1.24 -26.51 18.21
CA LEU A 249 -0.21 -26.43 18.03
C LEU A 249 -0.96 -25.96 19.28
N VAL A 250 -0.35 -25.06 20.05
CA VAL A 250 -0.97 -24.44 21.23
C VAL A 250 -1.31 -22.98 20.94
N TRP A 251 -2.58 -22.61 21.09
CA TRP A 251 -3.05 -21.23 20.99
C TRP A 251 -2.74 -20.44 22.26
N THR A 252 -2.20 -19.23 22.09
CA THR A 252 -1.99 -18.25 23.16
C THR A 252 -2.51 -16.88 22.75
N PRO A 253 -3.14 -16.10 23.64
CA PRO A 253 -3.50 -14.72 23.34
C PRO A 253 -2.28 -13.90 22.94
N PHE A 254 -2.36 -13.21 21.81
CA PHE A 254 -1.33 -12.29 21.33
C PHE A 254 -1.48 -10.92 22.00
N ASN A 255 -2.69 -10.37 21.96
CA ASN A 255 -3.04 -9.14 22.67
C ASN A 255 -3.75 -9.48 23.99
N SER A 256 -3.37 -8.79 25.06
CA SER A 256 -4.02 -8.91 26.37
C SER A 256 -5.04 -7.80 26.64
N ASN A 257 -5.04 -6.76 25.81
CA ASN A 257 -5.99 -5.66 25.88
C ASN A 257 -7.33 -6.11 25.28
N ALA A 258 -8.09 -6.88 26.05
CA ALA A 258 -9.52 -6.94 25.89
C ALA A 258 -10.05 -5.53 26.12
N SER A 259 -10.20 -4.77 25.03
CA SER A 259 -10.92 -3.51 25.03
C SER A 259 -12.26 -3.72 25.72
N THR A 260 -12.56 -2.95 26.76
CA THR A 260 -13.86 -3.01 27.43
C THR A 260 -15.01 -2.59 26.51
N ASN A 261 -14.69 -1.92 25.39
CA ASN A 261 -15.62 -1.76 24.29
C ASN A 261 -15.61 -3.07 23.50
N VAL A 262 -16.74 -3.75 23.48
CA VAL A 262 -16.94 -4.98 22.72
C VAL A 262 -16.56 -4.70 21.27
N ARG A 263 -15.40 -5.21 20.86
CA ARG A 263 -14.96 -5.18 19.46
C ARG A 263 -15.71 -6.25 18.68
N TYR A 264 -15.58 -6.22 17.37
CA TYR A 264 -16.12 -7.25 16.51
C TYR A 264 -15.24 -7.39 15.26
N TYR A 265 -14.28 -8.31 15.33
CA TYR A 265 -13.37 -8.53 14.20
C TYR A 265 -14.08 -9.26 13.06
N ARG A 266 -13.81 -8.94 11.80
CA ARG A 266 -14.44 -9.59 10.63
C ARG A 266 -13.47 -10.20 9.63
N ASP A 267 -12.25 -9.70 9.60
CA ASP A 267 -11.16 -10.23 8.79
C ASP A 267 -9.82 -9.70 9.32
N MET A 268 -8.72 -10.30 8.88
CA MET A 268 -7.37 -9.83 9.12
C MET A 268 -6.50 -9.89 7.86
N ALA A 269 -5.51 -9.01 7.79
CA ALA A 269 -4.43 -9.08 6.81
C ALA A 269 -3.07 -8.79 7.48
N MET A 270 -2.00 -9.50 7.14
CA MET A 270 -0.65 -9.25 7.68
C MET A 270 0.24 -8.58 6.64
N SER A 271 0.77 -7.40 6.98
CA SER A 271 1.68 -6.69 6.08
C SER A 271 3.08 -7.30 6.11
N PRO A 272 3.69 -7.59 4.94
CA PRO A 272 5.09 -8.01 4.86
C PRO A 272 6.07 -6.85 5.17
N GLY A 273 5.61 -5.60 5.24
CA GLY A 273 6.45 -4.42 5.41
C GLY A 273 5.99 -3.24 4.54
N GLY A 274 6.92 -2.58 3.85
CA GLY A 274 6.61 -1.52 2.89
C GLY A 274 6.05 -0.25 3.53
N ALA A 275 5.26 0.50 2.75
CA ALA A 275 4.64 1.74 3.20
C ALA A 275 3.61 1.53 4.33
N LEU A 276 2.99 0.36 4.40
CA LEU A 276 2.09 0.00 5.50
C LEU A 276 2.86 -0.35 6.78
N GLY A 277 4.16 -0.63 6.69
CA GLY A 277 4.96 -1.10 7.82
C GLY A 277 4.64 -2.55 8.21
N GLN A 278 5.19 -3.01 9.33
CA GLN A 278 5.02 -4.39 9.81
C GLN A 278 3.93 -4.45 10.88
N TYR A 279 2.68 -4.59 10.43
CA TYR A 279 1.49 -4.65 11.28
C TYR A 279 0.55 -5.78 10.88
N ILE A 280 -0.26 -6.22 11.84
CA ILE A 280 -1.50 -6.95 11.58
C ILE A 280 -2.61 -5.93 11.39
N TYR A 281 -3.32 -5.98 10.27
CA TYR A 281 -4.51 -5.17 10.01
C TYR A 281 -5.75 -5.99 10.31
N VAL A 282 -6.73 -5.38 10.97
CA VAL A 282 -7.96 -6.06 11.40
C VAL A 282 -9.15 -5.17 11.10
N VAL A 283 -10.21 -5.76 10.53
CA VAL A 283 -11.50 -5.05 10.43
C VAL A 283 -12.18 -5.08 11.79
N GLU A 284 -12.59 -3.92 12.31
CA GLU A 284 -13.48 -3.81 13.46
C GLU A 284 -14.81 -3.21 12.97
N ALA A 285 -15.85 -4.05 12.94
CA ALA A 285 -17.10 -3.72 12.26
C ALA A 285 -18.11 -2.92 13.11
N ARG A 286 -17.88 -2.73 14.42
CA ARG A 286 -18.81 -1.91 15.23
C ARG A 286 -18.50 -0.43 15.15
N GLN A 287 -17.24 -0.09 14.90
CA GLN A 287 -16.76 1.28 14.76
C GLN A 287 -16.48 1.64 13.31
N ASP A 288 -16.69 0.71 12.37
CA ASP A 288 -16.40 0.88 10.95
C ASP A 288 -14.96 1.34 10.69
N VAL A 289 -14.02 0.65 11.34
CA VAL A 289 -12.59 0.97 11.28
C VAL A 289 -11.75 -0.22 10.86
N VAL A 290 -10.63 0.07 10.23
CA VAL A 290 -9.50 -0.85 10.15
C VAL A 290 -8.52 -0.46 11.25
N GLN A 291 -8.22 -1.39 12.14
CA GLN A 291 -7.17 -1.26 13.15
C GLN A 291 -5.86 -1.82 12.59
N ARG A 292 -4.73 -1.30 13.07
CA ARG A 292 -3.42 -1.95 12.90
C ARG A 292 -2.84 -2.29 14.26
N VAL A 293 -2.22 -3.46 14.36
CA VAL A 293 -1.64 -4.02 15.59
C VAL A 293 -0.16 -4.28 15.36
N ALA A 294 0.67 -3.66 16.20
CA ALA A 294 2.12 -3.76 16.14
C ALA A 294 2.62 -5.09 16.75
N PRO A 295 3.90 -5.47 16.49
CA PRO A 295 4.50 -6.69 17.07
C PRO A 295 4.51 -6.77 18.60
N ASN A 296 4.45 -5.63 19.28
CA ASN A 296 4.34 -5.52 20.74
C ASN A 296 2.86 -5.60 21.24
N ALA A 297 1.93 -5.97 20.36
CA ALA A 297 0.50 -6.07 20.59
C ALA A 297 -0.22 -4.74 20.94
N THR A 298 0.41 -3.58 20.69
CA THR A 298 -0.31 -2.30 20.74
C THR A 298 -1.08 -2.08 19.45
N ASP A 299 -2.32 -1.63 19.58
CA ASP A 299 -3.22 -1.40 18.46
C ASP A 299 -3.68 0.05 18.37
N GLU A 300 -4.00 0.49 17.15
CA GLU A 300 -4.56 1.81 16.89
C GLU A 300 -5.47 1.79 15.65
N VAL A 301 -6.35 2.79 15.55
CA VAL A 301 -7.16 2.99 14.34
C VAL A 301 -6.26 3.44 13.21
N PHE A 302 -6.22 2.65 12.13
CA PHE A 302 -5.51 2.99 10.90
C PHE A 302 -6.42 3.76 9.94
N ALA A 303 -7.58 3.22 9.61
CA ALA A 303 -8.53 3.86 8.70
C ALA A 303 -9.96 3.76 9.24
N SER A 304 -10.84 4.68 8.85
CA SER A 304 -12.23 4.71 9.30
C SER A 304 -13.19 5.22 8.22
N GLY A 305 -14.49 5.12 8.49
CA GLY A 305 -15.52 5.61 7.58
C GLY A 305 -15.93 4.57 6.52
N PHE A 306 -15.73 3.29 6.82
CA PHE A 306 -16.30 2.18 6.05
C PHE A 306 -17.76 1.93 6.44
N ASP A 307 -18.43 1.03 5.75
CA ASP A 307 -19.74 0.50 6.15
C ASP A 307 -19.64 -1.02 6.23
N PHE A 308 -19.04 -1.50 7.33
CA PHE A 308 -18.97 -2.92 7.60
C PHE A 308 -20.25 -3.30 8.31
N SER A 309 -21.28 -3.81 7.62
CA SER A 309 -22.54 -4.10 8.31
C SER A 309 -22.30 -4.90 9.58
N ALA A 310 -22.67 -4.27 10.69
CA ALA A 310 -22.71 -4.92 11.99
C ALA A 310 -23.86 -5.94 12.08
N GLN A 311 -24.51 -6.30 10.96
CA GLN A 311 -25.61 -7.26 10.96
C GLN A 311 -25.14 -8.62 11.48
N TYR A 312 -25.98 -9.10 12.39
CA TYR A 312 -25.79 -10.13 13.38
C TYR A 312 -24.87 -11.29 13.00
N ASP A 313 -23.84 -11.43 13.84
CA ASP A 313 -23.21 -12.62 14.39
C ASP A 313 -22.76 -13.80 13.50
N PHE A 314 -23.43 -14.17 12.41
CA PHE A 314 -23.06 -15.36 11.63
C PHE A 314 -23.38 -15.32 10.14
N ASP A 315 -23.90 -14.22 9.61
CA ASP A 315 -24.27 -14.16 8.19
C ASP A 315 -23.01 -14.21 7.30
N ALA A 316 -22.74 -15.39 6.74
CA ALA A 316 -21.60 -15.66 5.86
C ALA A 316 -21.66 -14.90 4.51
N GLY A 317 -22.70 -14.09 4.29
CA GLY A 317 -22.93 -13.30 3.08
C GLY A 317 -22.59 -11.81 3.17
N GLY A 318 -22.22 -11.27 4.34
CA GLY A 318 -21.99 -9.82 4.55
C GLY A 318 -20.57 -9.45 4.98
N ALA A 319 -19.58 -10.22 4.56
CA ALA A 319 -18.28 -10.16 5.22
C ALA A 319 -17.38 -9.04 4.68
N ALA A 320 -17.06 -8.09 5.55
CA ALA A 320 -15.90 -7.23 5.35
C ALA A 320 -14.66 -8.09 5.08
N SER A 321 -13.81 -7.66 4.16
CA SER A 321 -12.62 -8.43 3.81
C SER A 321 -11.40 -7.53 3.64
N LEU A 322 -10.24 -8.03 4.05
CA LEU A 322 -8.94 -7.36 3.94
C LEU A 322 -7.96 -8.22 3.16
N SER A 323 -7.12 -7.56 2.37
CA SER A 323 -5.93 -8.21 1.83
C SER A 323 -4.83 -7.19 1.58
N ILE A 324 -3.57 -7.61 1.69
CA ILE A 324 -2.40 -6.75 1.48
C ILE A 324 -1.57 -7.33 0.35
N ASP A 325 -1.05 -6.47 -0.52
CA ASP A 325 -0.15 -6.91 -1.58
C ASP A 325 1.19 -7.44 -1.04
N ASP A 326 1.92 -8.18 -1.85
CA ASP A 326 3.20 -8.78 -1.41
C ASP A 326 4.28 -7.74 -1.11
N THR A 327 4.08 -6.49 -1.49
CA THR A 327 5.01 -5.40 -1.23
C THR A 327 4.74 -4.66 0.09
N GLY A 328 3.56 -4.87 0.68
CA GLY A 328 3.12 -4.12 1.85
C GLY A 328 2.87 -2.64 1.54
N ASN A 329 2.60 -2.29 0.28
CA ASN A 329 2.35 -0.91 -0.12
C ASN A 329 0.87 -0.61 -0.31
N ILE A 330 0.06 -1.65 -0.51
CA ILE A 330 -1.36 -1.52 -0.80
C ILE A 330 -2.17 -2.44 0.12
N LEU A 331 -3.12 -1.84 0.84
CA LEU A 331 -4.16 -2.51 1.61
C LEU A 331 -5.47 -2.41 0.85
N TYR A 332 -6.06 -3.54 0.51
CA TYR A 332 -7.39 -3.63 -0.05
C TYR A 332 -8.41 -3.87 1.06
N VAL A 333 -9.54 -3.16 0.98
CA VAL A 333 -10.63 -3.27 1.95
C VAL A 333 -11.92 -3.45 1.17
N ALA A 334 -12.70 -4.50 1.46
CA ALA A 334 -14.05 -4.67 0.96
C ALA A 334 -15.05 -4.42 2.09
N ASP A 335 -16.06 -3.60 1.81
CA ASP A 335 -17.21 -3.35 2.67
C ASP A 335 -18.52 -3.45 1.88
N ASP A 336 -19.65 -3.13 2.48
CA ASP A 336 -20.96 -3.27 1.82
C ASP A 336 -21.22 -2.24 0.71
N THR A 337 -20.36 -1.24 0.59
CA THR A 337 -20.45 -0.16 -0.40
C THR A 337 -19.42 -0.26 -1.51
N GLY A 338 -18.37 -1.08 -1.36
CA GLY A 338 -17.43 -1.34 -2.45
C GLY A 338 -16.11 -1.99 -2.05
N ILE A 339 -15.16 -1.93 -2.98
CA ILE A 339 -13.76 -2.34 -2.76
C ILE A 339 -12.87 -1.10 -2.86
N TYR A 340 -12.11 -0.87 -1.80
CA TYR A 340 -11.19 0.23 -1.62
C TYR A 340 -9.76 -0.24 -1.72
N ARG A 341 -8.90 0.69 -2.14
CA ARG A 341 -7.45 0.55 -2.18
C ARG A 341 -6.85 1.67 -1.35
N ILE A 342 -6.24 1.33 -0.22
CA ILE A 342 -5.46 2.25 0.60
C ILE A 342 -3.99 2.05 0.26
N ARG A 343 -3.29 3.13 -0.07
CA ARG A 343 -1.89 3.11 -0.46
C ARG A 343 -1.17 4.33 0.09
N ALA A 344 0.16 4.30 0.12
CA ALA A 344 0.92 5.54 0.32
C ALA A 344 0.40 6.59 -0.67
N ALA A 345 0.13 7.81 -0.18
CA ALA A 345 -0.17 8.91 -1.05
C ALA A 345 1.00 9.04 -2.03
N GLU A 346 0.71 9.06 -3.33
CA GLU A 346 1.72 9.43 -4.30
C GLU A 346 2.19 10.83 -3.91
N THR A 347 3.44 10.94 -3.45
CA THR A 347 4.12 12.21 -3.43
C THR A 347 4.08 12.68 -4.86
N THR A 348 3.39 13.80 -5.10
CA THR A 348 3.47 14.44 -6.40
C THR A 348 4.89 14.97 -6.45
N PRO A 349 5.77 14.49 -7.35
CA PRO A 349 7.14 14.96 -7.39
C PRO A 349 7.15 16.48 -7.49
N GLY A 350 8.05 17.11 -6.76
CA GLY A 350 8.25 18.55 -6.87
C GLY A 350 8.76 18.95 -8.26
N PRO A 351 8.66 20.23 -8.63
CA PRO A 351 9.46 20.73 -9.73
C PRO A 351 10.94 20.51 -9.38
N THR A 352 11.73 20.00 -10.32
CA THR A 352 13.17 19.79 -10.17
C THR A 352 13.95 20.78 -11.02
N ILE A 353 15.22 21.04 -10.69
CA ILE A 353 16.08 21.90 -11.50
C ILE A 353 16.69 21.07 -12.64
N ILE A 354 16.30 21.37 -13.87
CA ILE A 354 16.83 20.70 -15.08
C ILE A 354 18.18 21.30 -15.50
N ALA A 355 18.32 22.62 -15.37
CA ALA A 355 19.53 23.31 -15.79
C ALA A 355 19.73 24.65 -15.08
N VAL A 356 20.97 25.09 -15.01
CA VAL A 356 21.36 26.44 -14.60
C VAL A 356 22.18 27.05 -15.73
N GLU A 357 21.97 28.32 -16.03
CA GLU A 357 22.70 29.08 -17.04
C GLU A 357 23.31 30.37 -16.46
N PRO A 358 24.56 30.70 -16.80
CA PRO A 358 25.52 29.85 -17.51
C PRO A 358 25.73 28.50 -16.81
N ASN A 359 26.11 27.45 -17.54
CA ASN A 359 26.12 26.08 -16.99
C ASN A 359 27.11 25.95 -15.83
N CYS A 360 26.57 26.03 -14.60
CA CYS A 360 27.31 26.01 -13.35
C CYS A 360 27.37 24.62 -12.72
N GLY A 361 27.10 23.53 -13.46
CA GLY A 361 27.20 22.14 -12.97
C GLY A 361 28.64 21.71 -12.65
N GLY A 362 29.31 22.42 -11.73
CA GLY A 362 30.72 22.32 -11.37
C GLY A 362 31.67 23.15 -12.26
N GLY A 363 31.15 23.97 -13.18
CA GLY A 363 31.94 24.75 -14.13
C GLY A 363 32.38 26.11 -13.60
N THR A 364 33.63 26.50 -13.87
CA THR A 364 34.13 27.85 -13.64
C THR A 364 33.66 28.80 -14.75
N LEU A 365 32.98 29.88 -14.38
CA LEU A 365 32.60 30.96 -15.28
C LEU A 365 33.81 31.84 -15.58
N ASN A 366 34.06 32.07 -16.87
CA ASN A 366 35.21 32.81 -17.38
C ASN A 366 34.74 34.01 -18.19
N SER A 367 34.33 35.08 -17.51
CA SER A 367 33.91 36.34 -18.13
C SER A 367 34.78 37.50 -17.63
N PRO A 368 35.47 38.25 -18.51
CA PRO A 368 36.18 39.47 -18.11
C PRO A 368 35.25 40.54 -17.52
N ALA A 369 33.97 40.55 -17.93
CA ALA A 369 32.97 41.51 -17.47
C ALA A 369 32.25 41.07 -16.17
N GLY A 370 32.59 39.89 -15.63
CA GLY A 370 31.85 39.25 -14.55
C GLY A 370 30.58 38.58 -15.06
N GLU A 371 29.84 37.97 -14.13
CA GLU A 371 28.52 37.42 -14.41
C GLU A 371 27.43 38.31 -13.81
N GLY A 372 26.55 38.84 -14.67
CA GLY A 372 25.47 39.73 -14.24
C GLY A 372 24.16 39.00 -13.91
N THR A 373 24.01 37.77 -14.40
CA THR A 373 22.76 37.01 -14.28
C THR A 373 22.97 35.52 -14.11
N ALA A 374 22.05 34.85 -13.43
CA ALA A 374 21.91 33.40 -13.47
C ALA A 374 20.47 33.04 -13.83
N ARG A 375 20.28 32.04 -14.70
CA ARG A 375 18.96 31.52 -15.08
C ARG A 375 18.84 30.07 -14.63
N VAL A 376 17.91 29.79 -13.73
CA VAL A 376 17.55 28.44 -13.29
C VAL A 376 16.35 27.96 -14.10
N ILE A 377 16.39 26.74 -14.60
CA ILE A 377 15.35 26.14 -15.44
C ILE A 377 14.78 24.93 -14.69
N PHE A 378 13.46 24.92 -14.51
CA PHE A 378 12.73 23.89 -13.78
C PHE A 378 12.02 22.92 -14.73
N SER A 379 11.67 21.73 -14.23
CA SER A 379 10.90 20.73 -14.97
C SER A 379 9.49 21.17 -15.34
N GLU A 380 8.90 22.07 -14.57
CA GLU A 380 7.61 22.69 -14.83
C GLU A 380 7.56 24.14 -14.34
N ALA A 381 6.42 24.83 -14.53
CA ALA A 381 6.30 26.22 -14.14
C ALA A 381 6.22 26.37 -12.61
N VAL A 382 7.00 27.30 -12.06
CA VAL A 382 7.10 27.51 -10.60
C VAL A 382 6.68 28.92 -10.17
N SER A 383 6.07 29.02 -9.00
CA SER A 383 5.79 30.27 -8.29
C SER A 383 6.87 30.51 -7.24
N PHE A 384 7.49 31.68 -7.28
CA PHE A 384 8.56 32.08 -6.36
C PHE A 384 8.58 33.61 -6.18
N SER A 385 9.34 34.04 -5.18
CA SER A 385 9.61 35.41 -4.79
C SER A 385 11.08 35.58 -4.38
N ALA A 386 11.52 36.82 -4.18
CA ALA A 386 12.90 37.07 -3.76
C ALA A 386 13.24 36.52 -2.37
N SER A 387 12.25 36.27 -1.50
CA SER A 387 12.49 35.69 -0.17
C SER A 387 12.77 34.19 -0.21
N ASP A 388 12.48 33.52 -1.33
CA ASP A 388 12.73 32.09 -1.51
C ASP A 388 14.16 31.82 -1.97
N ILE A 389 14.97 32.86 -2.19
CA ILE A 389 16.34 32.75 -2.71
C ILE A 389 17.32 33.42 -1.75
N SER A 390 18.48 32.79 -1.55
CA SER A 390 19.65 33.40 -0.91
C SER A 390 20.87 33.24 -1.81
N VAL A 391 21.67 34.30 -1.91
CA VAL A 391 22.95 34.26 -2.65
C VAL A 391 24.04 34.68 -1.68
N LEU A 392 25.02 33.80 -1.48
CA LEU A 392 26.16 33.99 -0.59
C LEU A 392 27.45 33.97 -1.40
N ASP A 393 28.43 34.79 -1.02
CA ASP A 393 29.79 34.73 -1.57
C ASP A 393 30.65 33.66 -0.87
N GLY A 394 31.93 33.54 -1.24
CA GLY A 394 32.82 32.51 -0.69
C GLY A 394 33.16 32.74 0.79
N GLY A 395 32.92 33.96 1.29
CA GLY A 395 32.98 34.33 2.69
C GLY A 395 31.65 34.19 3.44
N LEU A 396 30.63 33.60 2.81
CA LEU A 396 29.25 33.46 3.32
C LEU A 396 28.54 34.81 3.58
N SER A 397 29.00 35.89 2.95
CA SER A 397 28.34 37.19 3.03
C SER A 397 27.21 37.28 1.99
N PRO A 398 26.06 37.90 2.32
CA PRO A 398 24.97 38.05 1.36
C PRO A 398 25.33 38.92 0.15
N VAL A 399 24.98 38.45 -1.04
CA VAL A 399 25.10 39.17 -2.31
C VAL A 399 23.75 39.80 -2.68
N GLY A 400 23.72 41.07 -3.06
CA GLY A 400 22.49 41.72 -3.51
C GLY A 400 22.01 41.20 -4.86
N PHE A 401 20.72 40.91 -5.00
CA PHE A 401 20.12 40.42 -6.24
C PHE A 401 18.63 40.85 -6.38
N SER A 402 18.07 40.57 -7.56
CA SER A 402 16.63 40.62 -7.84
C SER A 402 16.24 39.40 -8.68
N VAL A 403 14.97 39.00 -8.64
CA VAL A 403 14.48 37.82 -9.38
C VAL A 403 13.27 38.14 -10.24
N SER A 404 13.16 37.46 -11.38
CA SER A 404 12.03 37.54 -12.31
C SER A 404 11.76 36.18 -12.95
N GLY A 405 10.62 36.04 -13.64
CA GLY A 405 10.20 34.77 -14.24
C GLY A 405 9.18 33.97 -13.41
N GLY A 406 8.55 34.58 -12.40
CA GLY A 406 7.51 33.93 -11.60
C GLY A 406 6.37 33.37 -12.46
N ASN A 407 5.87 32.20 -12.07
CA ASN A 407 4.89 31.39 -12.80
C ASN A 407 5.36 30.89 -14.18
N THR A 408 6.66 30.69 -14.36
CA THR A 408 7.24 30.12 -15.58
C THR A 408 8.22 29.00 -15.27
N GLN A 409 8.69 28.28 -16.29
CA GLN A 409 9.72 27.24 -16.15
C GLN A 409 11.13 27.78 -15.89
N PHE A 410 11.31 29.10 -15.77
CA PHE A 410 12.62 29.67 -15.49
C PHE A 410 12.57 30.76 -14.42
N MET A 411 13.63 30.83 -13.63
CA MET A 411 13.92 31.90 -12.70
C MET A 411 15.16 32.64 -13.20
N LEU A 412 15.04 33.93 -13.47
CA LEU A 412 16.17 34.80 -13.81
C LEU A 412 16.57 35.61 -12.57
N ILE A 413 17.75 35.30 -12.04
CA ILE A 413 18.43 36.01 -10.95
C ILE A 413 19.32 37.08 -11.59
N SER A 414 19.12 38.34 -11.25
CA SER A 414 19.96 39.47 -11.68
C SER A 414 20.69 40.05 -10.49
N PHE A 415 22.03 39.98 -10.51
CA PHE A 415 22.86 40.45 -9.40
C PHE A 415 22.95 41.97 -9.39
N ALA A 416 23.02 42.57 -8.21
CA ALA A 416 23.10 44.03 -8.04
C ALA A 416 24.44 44.60 -8.55
N ALA A 417 25.48 43.77 -8.56
CA ALA A 417 26.76 44.00 -9.22
C ALA A 417 27.21 42.69 -9.90
N PRO A 418 27.97 42.74 -11.00
CA PRO A 418 28.50 41.53 -11.60
C PRO A 418 29.39 40.75 -10.61
N LEU A 419 29.31 39.42 -10.67
CA LEU A 419 30.07 38.50 -9.82
C LEU A 419 31.50 38.31 -10.35
N PHE A 420 32.50 38.24 -9.47
CA PHE A 420 33.92 38.14 -9.82
C PHE A 420 34.72 37.31 -8.81
N ASP A 421 35.69 36.54 -9.33
CA ASP A 421 36.77 35.85 -8.58
C ASP A 421 36.38 35.20 -7.25
N ASP A 422 35.25 34.51 -7.22
CA ASP A 422 34.76 33.89 -6.00
C ASP A 422 33.91 32.63 -6.30
N THR A 423 33.59 31.89 -5.25
CA THR A 423 32.57 30.85 -5.26
C THR A 423 31.33 31.34 -4.56
N TYR A 424 30.24 31.39 -5.31
CA TYR A 424 28.94 31.80 -4.82
C TYR A 424 28.04 30.60 -4.61
N THR A 425 27.26 30.64 -3.54
CA THR A 425 26.24 29.63 -3.24
C THR A 425 24.87 30.27 -3.40
N ILE A 426 24.06 29.76 -4.32
CA ILE A 426 22.66 30.12 -4.47
C ILE A 426 21.84 29.01 -3.79
N LEU A 427 21.08 29.38 -2.77
CA LEU A 427 20.11 28.51 -2.10
C LEU A 427 18.71 28.89 -2.58
N ILE A 428 17.92 27.90 -2.98
CA ILE A 428 16.52 28.07 -3.38
C ILE A 428 15.68 27.22 -2.42
N ALA A 429 14.80 27.87 -1.68
CA ALA A 429 13.98 27.23 -0.66
C ALA A 429 12.89 26.33 -1.26
N ASP A 430 12.48 25.32 -0.51
CA ASP A 430 11.34 24.45 -0.83
C ASP A 430 9.97 25.18 -0.89
N THR A 431 9.92 26.44 -0.45
CA THR A 431 8.76 27.33 -0.60
C THR A 431 8.50 27.74 -2.06
N VAL A 432 9.43 27.47 -2.97
CA VAL A 432 9.17 27.51 -4.42
C VAL A 432 8.23 26.35 -4.78
N VAL A 433 7.05 26.65 -5.32
CA VAL A 433 6.03 25.63 -5.59
C VAL A 433 5.66 25.54 -7.07
N SER A 434 5.30 24.34 -7.52
CA SER A 434 4.69 24.10 -8.83
C SER A 434 3.40 24.91 -8.98
N VAL A 435 3.25 25.58 -10.12
CA VAL A 435 2.01 26.29 -10.48
C VAL A 435 0.89 25.29 -10.79
N SER A 436 1.22 24.11 -11.32
CA SER A 436 0.26 23.08 -11.74
C SER A 436 -0.30 22.31 -10.56
N THR A 437 0.60 21.88 -9.66
CA THR A 437 0.27 20.91 -8.61
C THR A 437 0.27 21.53 -7.21
N GLY A 438 0.92 22.68 -7.03
CA GLY A 438 1.18 23.27 -5.71
C GLY A 438 2.24 22.53 -4.90
N ALA A 439 2.90 21.52 -5.47
CA ALA A 439 3.98 20.77 -4.81
C ALA A 439 5.21 21.67 -4.60
N ALA A 440 5.86 21.53 -3.44
CA ALA A 440 7.15 22.16 -3.13
C ALA A 440 8.25 21.69 -4.08
N LEU A 441 9.28 22.52 -4.29
CA LEU A 441 10.48 22.19 -5.05
C LEU A 441 11.08 20.87 -4.55
N ASP A 442 11.45 19.98 -5.46
CA ASP A 442 12.29 18.81 -5.19
C ASP A 442 13.74 19.28 -5.40
N GLY A 443 14.29 19.91 -4.36
CA GLY A 443 15.54 20.65 -4.44
C GLY A 443 16.79 19.77 -4.37
N ASP A 444 16.67 18.60 -3.75
CA ASP A 444 17.72 17.58 -3.64
C ASP A 444 17.59 16.43 -4.65
N ASP A 445 16.57 16.46 -5.51
CA ASP A 445 16.35 15.54 -6.64
C ASP A 445 16.19 14.08 -6.17
N ASP A 446 15.50 13.88 -5.04
CA ASP A 446 15.24 12.55 -4.46
C ASP A 446 13.91 11.93 -4.95
N GLY A 447 13.13 12.71 -5.70
CA GLY A 447 11.84 12.32 -6.29
C GLY A 447 10.63 12.73 -5.46
N ASP A 448 10.83 13.25 -4.25
CA ASP A 448 9.78 13.77 -3.39
C ASP A 448 9.75 15.30 -3.40
N ALA A 449 8.56 15.89 -3.29
CA ALA A 449 8.44 17.34 -3.15
C ALA A 449 8.96 17.79 -1.77
N GLY A 450 9.90 18.73 -1.76
CA GLY A 450 10.54 19.27 -0.57
C GLY A 450 12.06 19.39 -0.73
N GLY A 451 12.70 20.06 0.22
CA GLY A 451 14.15 20.23 0.24
C GLY A 451 14.64 21.46 -0.53
N ASP A 452 15.67 22.09 0.02
CA ASP A 452 16.29 23.27 -0.58
C ASP A 452 17.27 22.86 -1.68
N ALA A 453 17.19 23.53 -2.83
CA ALA A 453 18.21 23.36 -3.86
C ALA A 453 19.46 24.20 -3.54
N THR A 454 20.64 23.60 -3.71
CA THR A 454 21.92 24.28 -3.58
C THR A 454 22.66 24.30 -4.92
N ILE A 455 22.89 25.49 -5.46
CA ILE A 455 23.65 25.71 -6.69
C ILE A 455 24.97 26.41 -6.33
N MET A 456 26.09 25.84 -6.75
CA MET A 456 27.40 26.51 -6.63
C MET A 456 27.80 27.13 -7.97
N LEU A 457 28.18 28.40 -7.93
CA LEU A 457 28.68 29.16 -9.07
C LEU A 457 30.09 29.65 -8.74
N THR A 458 31.11 29.10 -9.39
CA THR A 458 32.48 29.61 -9.28
C THR A 458 32.76 30.52 -10.46
N HIS A 459 33.16 31.76 -10.22
CA HIS A 459 33.63 32.68 -11.24
C HIS A 459 35.13 32.89 -11.10
N THR A 460 35.87 32.80 -12.21
CA THR A 460 37.24 33.32 -12.29
C THR A 460 37.34 34.29 -13.45
N ARG A 461 37.90 35.47 -13.23
CA ARG A 461 38.33 36.32 -14.34
C ARG A 461 39.33 35.50 -15.15
N PRO A 462 39.15 35.38 -16.48
CA PRO A 462 40.18 34.81 -17.32
C PRO A 462 41.44 35.62 -17.05
N ARG A 463 42.49 34.99 -16.52
CA ARG A 463 43.80 35.63 -16.53
C ARG A 463 44.12 35.84 -18.00
N CYS A 464 44.06 37.07 -18.44
CA CYS A 464 44.61 37.43 -19.73
C CYS A 464 46.10 37.09 -19.64
N ASP A 465 46.62 36.20 -20.50
CA ASP A 465 48.06 35.95 -20.55
C ASP A 465 48.76 37.29 -20.81
N GLY A 466 49.46 37.81 -19.79
CA GLY A 466 50.09 39.12 -19.83
C GLY A 466 49.45 40.19 -18.94
N ASP A 467 48.31 39.94 -18.29
CA ASP A 467 47.78 40.75 -17.18
C ASP A 467 48.50 40.35 -15.89
N ALA A 468 49.68 40.92 -15.69
CA ALA A 468 50.58 40.56 -14.62
C ALA A 468 50.17 41.18 -13.29
N ASN A 469 49.44 42.30 -13.31
CA ASN A 469 48.99 42.99 -12.11
C ASN A 469 47.55 42.63 -11.68
N GLY A 470 46.81 41.88 -12.52
CA GLY A 470 45.46 41.40 -12.24
C GLY A 470 44.38 42.48 -12.36
N ASP A 471 44.64 43.59 -13.05
CA ASP A 471 43.70 44.71 -13.20
C ASP A 471 42.71 44.52 -14.35
N GLY A 472 42.88 43.47 -15.16
CA GLY A 472 42.01 43.13 -16.28
C GLY A 472 42.36 43.82 -17.60
N ALA A 473 43.43 44.62 -17.66
CA ALA A 473 44.02 45.12 -18.89
C ALA A 473 45.34 44.38 -19.22
N ILE A 474 45.79 44.48 -20.46
CA ILE A 474 47.19 44.16 -20.83
C ILE A 474 47.81 45.46 -21.33
N ASP A 475 48.52 46.16 -20.45
CA ASP A 475 49.16 47.43 -20.77
C ASP A 475 50.58 47.57 -20.18
N PHE A 476 51.10 48.80 -20.16
CA PHE A 476 52.45 49.04 -19.64
C PHE A 476 52.56 48.83 -18.13
N THR A 477 51.45 48.87 -17.41
CA THR A 477 51.38 48.61 -15.97
C THR A 477 51.70 47.16 -15.68
N ASP A 478 51.22 46.22 -16.50
CA ASP A 478 51.60 44.81 -16.43
C ASP A 478 53.08 44.59 -16.70
N LEU A 479 53.59 45.24 -17.75
CA LEU A 479 55.02 45.17 -18.07
C LEU A 479 55.86 45.71 -16.90
N ASN A 480 55.41 46.80 -16.26
CA ASN A 480 56.07 47.35 -15.09
C ASN A 480 56.01 46.41 -13.89
N GLU A 481 54.90 45.71 -13.66
CA GLU A 481 54.78 44.70 -12.60
C GLU A 481 55.74 43.52 -12.84
N VAL A 482 55.82 43.02 -14.08
CA VAL A 482 56.80 41.98 -14.47
C VAL A 482 58.24 42.49 -14.29
N LEU A 483 58.54 43.72 -14.70
CA LEU A 483 59.87 44.31 -14.57
C LEU A 483 60.25 44.58 -13.10
N ALA A 484 59.30 45.01 -12.27
CA ALA A 484 59.51 45.30 -10.86
C ALA A 484 59.85 44.01 -10.08
N ASN A 485 59.25 42.89 -10.47
CA ASN A 485 59.48 41.58 -9.87
C ASN A 485 60.55 40.77 -10.63
N TRP A 486 61.19 41.32 -11.67
CA TRP A 486 62.17 40.58 -12.48
C TRP A 486 63.36 40.12 -11.63
N ASN A 487 63.66 38.81 -11.72
CA ASN A 487 64.76 38.17 -10.97
C ASN A 487 64.57 38.15 -9.44
N THR A 488 63.34 38.38 -8.97
CA THR A 488 62.93 38.07 -7.60
C THR A 488 62.34 36.66 -7.53
N MET A 489 62.42 35.99 -6.38
CA MET A 489 61.70 34.73 -6.18
C MET A 489 60.20 35.02 -6.04
N CYS A 490 59.36 34.30 -6.78
CA CYS A 490 57.91 34.34 -6.54
C CYS A 490 57.64 34.03 -5.06
N PRO A 491 56.94 34.92 -4.33
CA PRO A 491 56.54 34.66 -2.95
C PRO A 491 55.55 33.50 -2.84
#